data_AF-A0A1V5FZA0-F1
#
_entry.id   AF-A0A1V5FZA0-F1
#
_cell.length_a   1.000
_cell.length_b   1.000
_cell.length_c   1.000
_cell.angle_alpha   90.00
_cell.angle_beta   90.00
_cell.angle_gamma   90.00
#
_symmetry.space_group_name_H-M   'P 1'
#
loop_
_entity.id
_entity.type
_entity.pdbx_description
1 polymer ?
#
loop_
_entity_poly.entity_id
_entity_poly.type
_entity_poly.pdbx_seq_one_letter_code
_entity_poly.pdbx_strand_id
1 'polypeptide(L)'
;MRLVRWTLWLGGLCFVGFGLASLIDPIGLLGSAGVVLSGDVAATEVRAFYGGLELGLGALLLAADLYGKRREGLWLVLASYGGIALGRSIGLLIAGQGSSFLWFALATEWSLTGLAVLGLRRLGSR
;
A
#
# COMPACT_ATOMS: atom_id res chain seq x y z
N MET A 1 -13.02 -6.16 -16.84
CA MET A 1 -11.77 -5.46 -17.22
C MET A 1 -11.61 -4.11 -16.52
N ARG A 2 -12.62 -3.20 -16.53
CA ARG A 2 -12.53 -1.91 -15.84
C ARG A 2 -12.17 -2.01 -14.35
N LEU A 3 -12.86 -2.85 -13.57
CA LEU A 3 -12.56 -3.07 -12.14
C LEU A 3 -11.09 -3.39 -11.89
N VAL A 4 -10.54 -4.38 -12.61
CA VAL A 4 -9.16 -4.83 -12.43
C VAL A 4 -8.16 -3.70 -12.71
N ARG A 5 -8.38 -2.96 -13.81
CA ARG A 5 -7.57 -1.78 -14.11
C ARG A 5 -7.63 -0.76 -12.96
N TRP A 6 -8.83 -0.42 -12.49
CA TRP A 6 -8.99 0.51 -11.38
C TRP A 6 -8.27 0.05 -10.12
N THR A 7 -8.39 -1.23 -9.74
CA THR A 7 -7.67 -1.77 -8.57
C THR A 7 -6.17 -1.61 -8.69
N LEU A 8 -5.59 -1.98 -9.84
CA LEU A 8 -4.15 -1.90 -10.08
C LEU A 8 -3.65 -0.45 -10.11
N TRP A 9 -4.40 0.44 -10.77
CA TRP A 9 -4.01 1.84 -10.88
C TRP A 9 -4.17 2.60 -9.57
N LEU A 10 -5.26 2.39 -8.83
CA LEU A 10 -5.44 3.01 -7.53
C LEU A 10 -4.37 2.51 -6.53
N GLY A 11 -4.15 1.20 -6.44
CA GLY A 11 -3.09 0.66 -5.59
C GLY A 11 -1.70 1.14 -6.01
N GLY A 12 -1.41 1.12 -7.32
CA GLY A 12 -0.15 1.59 -7.86
C GLY A 12 0.13 3.06 -7.54
N LEU A 13 -0.86 3.94 -7.76
CA LEU A 13 -0.74 5.37 -7.48
C LEU A 13 -0.67 5.68 -5.98
N CYS A 14 -1.39 4.94 -5.13
CA CYS A 14 -1.26 5.08 -3.68
C CYS A 14 0.16 4.75 -3.21
N PHE A 15 0.73 3.64 -3.67
CA PHE A 15 2.13 3.29 -3.35
C PHE A 15 3.13 4.29 -3.93
N VAL A 16 2.96 4.75 -5.17
CA VAL A 16 3.84 5.78 -5.74
C VAL A 16 3.75 7.09 -4.95
N GLY A 17 2.54 7.55 -4.63
CA GLY A 17 2.32 8.79 -3.89
C GLY A 17 2.93 8.72 -2.48
N PHE A 18 2.68 7.63 -1.77
CA PHE A 18 3.25 7.42 -0.43
C PHE A 18 4.77 7.25 -0.48
N GLY A 19 5.28 6.51 -1.47
CA GLY A 19 6.71 6.35 -1.73
C GLY A 19 7.44 7.67 -1.96
N LEU A 20 6.90 8.52 -2.84
CA LEU A 20 7.44 9.85 -3.08
C LEU A 20 7.40 10.72 -1.82
N ALA A 21 6.29 10.70 -1.07
CA ALA A 21 6.17 11.45 0.17
C ALA A 21 7.24 11.02 1.20
N SER A 22 7.46 9.72 1.38
CA SER A 22 8.48 9.17 2.28
C SER A 22 9.91 9.49 1.84
N LEU A 23 10.14 9.64 0.53
CA LEU A 23 11.43 10.12 0.01
C LEU A 23 11.62 11.63 0.17
N ILE A 24 10.57 12.43 0.34
CA ILE A 24 10.72 13.87 0.52
C ILE A 24 10.87 14.18 2.00
N ASP A 25 9.90 13.76 2.81
CA ASP A 25 9.83 14.01 4.25
C ASP A 25 9.50 12.74 5.05
N PRO A 26 10.50 11.84 5.25
CA PRO A 26 10.28 10.55 5.91
C PRO A 26 9.83 10.69 7.37
N ILE A 27 10.41 11.63 8.11
CA ILE A 27 10.15 11.79 9.55
C ILE A 27 8.80 12.47 9.76
N GLY A 28 8.53 13.56 9.05
CA GLY A 28 7.25 14.26 9.17
C GLY A 28 6.06 13.39 8.74
N LEU A 29 6.23 12.60 7.67
CA LEU A 29 5.19 11.69 7.19
C LEU A 29 4.81 10.65 8.24
N LEU A 30 5.78 9.93 8.82
CA LEU A 30 5.49 8.95 9.86
C LEU A 30 5.08 9.61 11.19
N GLY A 31 5.53 10.84 11.43
CA GLY A 31 5.05 11.69 12.52
C GLY A 31 3.54 11.94 12.47
N SER A 32 2.95 12.06 11.27
CA SER A 32 1.49 12.16 11.10
C SER A 32 0.72 10.92 11.57
N ALA A 33 1.39 9.76 11.60
CA ALA A 33 0.86 8.52 12.14
C ALA A 33 1.10 8.37 13.65
N GLY A 34 1.80 9.32 14.28
CA GLY A 34 2.20 9.29 15.69
C GLY A 34 3.53 8.58 15.94
N VAL A 35 4.30 8.27 14.89
CA VAL A 35 5.60 7.61 15.04
C VAL A 35 6.67 8.67 15.35
N VAL A 36 7.39 8.47 16.46
CA VAL A 36 8.49 9.37 16.85
C VAL A 36 9.82 8.79 16.33
N LEU A 37 10.40 9.45 15.34
CA LEU A 37 11.71 9.12 14.76
C LEU A 37 12.60 10.36 14.77
N SER A 38 13.92 10.16 14.85
CA SER A 38 14.87 11.27 14.78
C SER A 38 16.21 10.84 14.17
N GLY A 39 16.88 11.81 13.53
CA GLY A 39 18.19 11.64 12.93
C GLY A 39 18.19 11.00 11.54
N ASP A 40 19.33 11.14 10.85
CA ASP A 40 19.49 10.77 9.44
C ASP A 40 19.51 9.26 9.20
N VAL A 41 19.95 8.49 10.21
CA VAL A 41 19.94 7.02 10.15
C VAL A 41 18.50 6.50 10.08
N ALA A 42 17.63 6.98 10.97
CA ALA A 42 16.21 6.63 10.94
C ALA A 42 15.53 7.10 9.64
N ALA A 43 15.86 8.31 9.17
CA ALA A 43 15.34 8.81 7.90
C ALA A 43 15.76 7.93 6.71
N THR A 44 16.99 7.39 6.72
CA THR A 44 17.50 6.50 5.66
C THR A 44 16.71 5.19 5.61
N GLU A 45 16.43 4.56 6.75
CA GLU A 45 15.61 3.35 6.83
C GLU A 45 14.19 3.59 6.29
N VAL A 46 13.56 4.70 6.68
CA VAL A 46 12.22 5.06 6.18
C VAL A 46 12.24 5.31 4.67
N ARG A 47 13.25 6.01 4.15
CA ARG A 47 13.40 6.23 2.70
C ARG A 47 13.57 4.92 1.94
N ALA A 48 14.25 3.93 2.50
CA ALA A 48 14.41 2.63 1.86
C ALA A 48 13.08 1.86 1.80
N PHE A 49 12.42 1.66 2.94
CA PHE A 49 11.23 0.80 3.05
C PHE A 49 9.92 1.48 2.68
N TYR A 50 9.71 2.72 3.12
CA TYR A 50 8.49 3.47 2.83
C TYR A 50 8.62 4.39 1.62
N GLY A 51 9.85 4.54 1.10
CA GLY A 51 10.12 5.25 -0.15
C GLY A 51 10.38 4.28 -1.31
N GLY A 52 11.61 3.75 -1.39
CA GLY A 52 12.09 2.94 -2.50
C GLY A 52 11.26 1.67 -2.76
N LEU A 53 10.97 0.89 -1.72
CA LEU A 53 10.14 -0.32 -1.87
C LEU A 53 8.71 0.03 -2.32
N GLU A 54 8.08 1.04 -1.74
CA GLU A 54 6.73 1.49 -2.12
C GLU A 54 6.71 1.96 -3.58
N LEU A 55 7.69 2.74 -4.02
CA LEU A 55 7.82 3.11 -5.44
C LEU A 55 7.95 1.88 -6.35
N GLY A 56 8.76 0.90 -5.96
CA GLY A 56 8.94 -0.34 -6.71
C GLY A 56 7.64 -1.12 -6.85
N LEU A 57 6.92 -1.32 -5.74
CA LEU A 57 5.61 -1.99 -5.74
C LEU A 57 4.59 -1.23 -6.59
N GLY A 58 4.52 0.09 -6.44
CA GLY A 58 3.63 0.93 -7.22
C GLY A 58 3.89 0.83 -8.71
N ALA A 59 5.15 0.91 -9.13
CA ALA A 59 5.56 0.75 -10.52
C ALA A 59 5.18 -0.63 -11.08
N LEU A 60 5.42 -1.70 -10.31
CA LEU A 60 5.05 -3.06 -10.71
C LEU A 60 3.54 -3.22 -10.90
N LEU A 61 2.71 -2.62 -10.04
CA LEU A 61 1.26 -2.64 -10.18
C LEU A 61 0.77 -1.92 -11.43
N LEU A 62 1.31 -0.74 -11.72
CA LEU A 62 0.99 0.01 -12.94
C LEU A 62 1.42 -0.76 -14.20
N ALA A 63 2.65 -1.30 -14.18
CA ALA A 63 3.18 -2.12 -15.26
C ALA A 63 2.33 -3.38 -15.49
N ALA A 64 1.79 -4.00 -14.44
CA ALA A 64 0.97 -5.20 -14.55
C ALA A 64 -0.28 -5.00 -15.42
N ASP A 65 -0.93 -3.82 -15.39
CA ASP A 65 -2.02 -3.51 -16.30
C ASP A 65 -1.52 -3.22 -17.72
N LEU A 66 -0.44 -2.43 -17.85
CA LEU A 66 0.11 -2.01 -19.15
C LEU A 66 0.61 -3.19 -19.99
N TYR A 67 1.22 -4.19 -19.35
CA TYR A 67 1.76 -5.39 -20.01
C TYR A 67 0.83 -6.60 -19.95
N GLY A 68 -0.44 -6.41 -19.54
CA GLY A 68 -1.43 -7.48 -19.52
C GLY A 68 -1.25 -8.55 -18.43
N LYS A 69 -0.29 -8.39 -17.50
CA LYS A 69 -0.04 -9.25 -16.33
C LYS A 69 -1.00 -8.97 -15.16
N ARG A 70 -2.28 -8.78 -15.49
CA ARG A 70 -3.30 -8.29 -14.55
C ARG A 70 -3.56 -9.25 -13.39
N ARG A 71 -3.47 -10.56 -13.61
CA ARG A 71 -3.71 -11.56 -12.57
C ARG A 71 -2.59 -11.52 -11.53
N GLU A 72 -1.35 -11.44 -11.99
CA GLU A 72 -0.15 -11.31 -11.16
C GLU A 72 -0.15 -9.99 -10.40
N GLY A 73 -0.54 -8.90 -11.06
CA GLY A 73 -0.73 -7.60 -10.40
C GLY A 73 -1.76 -7.66 -9.27
N LEU A 74 -2.90 -8.34 -9.47
CA LEU A 74 -3.91 -8.48 -8.41
C LEU A 74 -3.43 -9.33 -7.23
N TRP A 75 -2.62 -10.37 -7.49
CA TRP A 75 -1.95 -11.11 -6.43
C TRP A 75 -0.96 -10.23 -5.67
N LEU A 76 -0.24 -9.35 -6.37
CA LEU A 76 0.65 -8.39 -5.73
C LEU A 76 -0.13 -7.39 -4.85
N VAL A 77 -1.28 -6.87 -5.31
CA VAL A 77 -2.18 -6.04 -4.47
C VAL A 77 -2.62 -6.82 -3.24
N LEU A 78 -3.06 -8.08 -3.41
CA LEU A 78 -3.54 -8.90 -2.31
C LEU A 78 -2.44 -9.18 -1.27
N ALA A 79 -1.23 -9.49 -1.72
CA ALA A 79 -0.10 -9.77 -0.83
C ALA A 79 0.36 -8.50 -0.09
N SER A 80 0.50 -7.39 -0.80
CA SER A 80 0.99 -6.13 -0.23
C SER A 80 -0.07 -5.45 0.65
N TYR A 81 -1.16 -4.96 0.07
CA TYR A 81 -2.23 -4.29 0.83
C TYR A 81 -2.91 -5.21 1.83
N GLY A 82 -3.09 -6.50 1.51
CA GLY A 82 -3.67 -7.44 2.46
C GLY A 82 -2.74 -7.72 3.64
N GLY A 83 -1.43 -7.86 3.39
CA GLY A 83 -0.43 -8.00 4.44
C GLY A 83 -0.36 -6.77 5.35
N ILE A 84 -0.36 -5.57 4.76
CA ILE A 84 -0.37 -4.31 5.51
C ILE A 84 -1.67 -4.19 6.32
N ALA A 85 -2.83 -4.44 5.71
CA ALA A 85 -4.13 -4.36 6.38
C ALA A 85 -4.20 -5.30 7.59
N LEU A 86 -3.71 -6.53 7.45
CA LEU A 86 -3.66 -7.51 8.53
C LEU A 86 -2.72 -7.05 9.65
N GLY A 87 -1.49 -6.68 9.31
CA GLY A 87 -0.51 -6.19 10.28
C GLY A 87 -1.01 -4.96 11.04
N ARG A 88 -1.61 -3.99 10.33
CA ARG A 88 -2.17 -2.77 10.91
C ARG A 88 -3.40 -3.07 11.77
N SER A 89 -4.27 -4.00 11.36
CA SER A 89 -5.41 -4.44 12.18
C SER A 89 -4.94 -5.04 13.50
N ILE A 90 -3.94 -5.94 13.47
CA ILE A 90 -3.35 -6.53 14.67
C ILE A 90 -2.73 -5.44 15.56
N GLY A 91 -1.96 -4.53 14.98
CA GLY A 91 -1.34 -3.43 15.71
C GLY A 91 -2.35 -2.52 16.41
N LEU A 92 -3.43 -2.12 15.73
CA LEU A 92 -4.50 -1.30 16.30
C LEU A 92 -5.28 -2.04 17.39
N LEU A 93 -5.53 -3.33 17.22
CA LEU A 93 -6.17 -4.16 18.24
C LEU A 93 -5.34 -4.27 19.51
N ILE A 94 -4.02 -4.46 19.38
CA ILE A 94 -3.09 -4.53 20.52
C ILE A 94 -2.96 -3.17 21.21
N ALA A 95 -2.83 -2.09 20.44
CA ALA A 95 -2.67 -0.75 20.97
C ALA A 95 -3.96 -0.21 21.63
N GLY A 96 -5.13 -0.70 21.22
CA GLY A 96 -6.44 -0.22 21.68
C GLY A 96 -6.81 1.19 21.23
N GLN A 97 -5.93 1.85 20.46
CA GLN A 97 -6.11 3.21 19.95
C GLN A 97 -5.42 3.36 18.59
N GLY A 98 -5.85 4.34 17.81
CA GLY A 98 -5.26 4.67 16.51
C GLY A 98 -5.52 6.12 16.12
N SER A 99 -4.54 6.74 15.46
CA SER A 99 -4.71 8.08 14.88
C SER A 99 -5.67 8.04 13.68
N SER A 100 -6.24 9.18 13.33
CA SER A 100 -7.11 9.30 12.14
C SER A 100 -6.41 8.85 10.86
N PHE A 101 -5.10 9.11 10.76
CA PHE A 101 -4.27 8.63 9.67
C PHE A 101 -4.25 7.09 9.58
N LEU A 102 -4.04 6.39 10.71
CA LEU A 102 -3.99 4.93 10.73
C LEU A 102 -5.32 4.30 10.33
N TRP A 103 -6.44 4.87 10.78
CA TRP A 103 -7.78 4.39 10.40
C TRP A 103 -8.08 4.61 8.92
N PHE A 104 -7.70 5.78 8.38
CA PHE A 104 -7.84 6.07 6.96
C PHE A 104 -6.99 5.14 6.08
N ALA A 105 -5.73 4.92 6.48
CA ALA A 105 -4.84 3.97 5.82
C ALA A 105 -5.43 2.55 5.85
N LEU A 106 -5.89 2.10 7.02
CA LEU A 106 -6.51 0.78 7.18
C LEU A 106 -7.72 0.57 6.26
N ALA A 107 -8.62 1.57 6.20
CA ALA A 107 -9.79 1.51 5.34
C ALA A 107 -9.40 1.40 3.86
N THR A 108 -8.36 2.14 3.44
CA THR A 108 -7.81 2.07 2.09
C THR A 108 -7.22 0.69 1.79
N GLU A 109 -6.45 0.14 2.72
CA GLU A 109 -5.79 -1.16 2.59
C GLU A 109 -6.80 -2.30 2.47
N TRP A 110 -7.81 -2.35 3.33
CA TRP A 110 -8.89 -3.34 3.24
C TRP A 110 -9.74 -3.18 1.98
N SER A 111 -10.00 -1.95 1.55
CA SER A 111 -10.76 -1.68 0.32
C SER A 111 -10.03 -2.22 -0.91
N LEU A 112 -8.74 -1.91 -1.06
CA LEU A 112 -7.93 -2.43 -2.18
C LEU A 112 -7.77 -3.95 -2.14
N THR A 113 -7.62 -4.51 -0.95
CA THR A 113 -7.59 -5.97 -0.72
C THR A 113 -8.88 -6.63 -1.20
N GLY A 114 -10.04 -6.09 -0.81
CA GLY A 114 -11.34 -6.58 -1.25
C GLY A 114 -11.53 -6.47 -2.77
N LEU A 115 -11.14 -5.34 -3.35
CA LEU A 115 -11.17 -5.14 -4.80
C LEU A 115 -10.25 -6.13 -5.53
N ALA A 116 -9.11 -6.48 -4.95
CA ALA A 116 -8.20 -7.48 -5.51
C ALA A 116 -8.82 -8.89 -5.53
N VAL A 117 -9.43 -9.31 -4.41
CA VAL A 117 -10.16 -10.58 -4.31
C VAL A 117 -11.29 -10.65 -5.33
N LEU A 118 -12.09 -9.59 -5.44
CA LEU A 118 -13.18 -9.51 -6.43
C LEU A 118 -12.64 -9.55 -7.87
N GLY A 119 -11.51 -8.88 -8.13
CA GLY A 119 -10.81 -8.90 -9.40
C GLY A 119 -10.33 -10.30 -9.79
N LEU A 120 -9.69 -11.02 -8.86
CA LEU A 120 -9.19 -12.39 -9.06
C LEU A 120 -10.34 -13.36 -9.35
N ARG A 121 -11.44 -13.29 -8.60
CA ARG A 121 -12.63 -14.13 -8.85
C ARG A 121 -13.18 -13.92 -10.26
N ARG A 122 -13.26 -12.67 -10.73
CA ARG A 122 -13.75 -12.35 -12.09
C ARG A 122 -12.80 -12.80 -13.22
N LEU A 123 -11.51 -12.93 -12.95
CA LEU A 123 -10.55 -13.44 -13.93
C LEU A 123 -10.47 -14.96 -13.94
N GLY A 124 -10.72 -15.63 -12.80
CA GLY A 124 -10.71 -17.08 -12.68
C GLY A 124 -12.00 -17.79 -13.13
N SER A 125 -13.13 -17.08 -13.22
CA SER A 125 -14.39 -17.62 -13.74
C SER A 125 -14.48 -17.62 -15.28
N ARG A 126 -13.34 -17.62 -15.98
CA ARG A 126 -13.24 -17.78 -17.44
C ARG A 126 -12.33 -18.95 -17.74
#